data_AF-A0AAV0U051-F1
#
_entry.id   AF-A0AAV0U051-F1
#
_cell.length_a   1.000
_cell.length_b   1.000
_cell.length_c   1.000
_cell.angle_alpha   90.00
_cell.angle_beta   90.00
_cell.angle_gamma   90.00
#
_symmetry.space_group_name_H-M   'P 1'
#
loop_
_entity.id
_entity.type
_entity.pdbx_description
1 polymer ?
#
loop_
_entity_poly.entity_id
_entity_poly.type
_entity_poly.pdbx_seq_one_letter_code
_entity_poly.pdbx_strand_id
1 'polypeptide(L)'
;MSSLTAQPLGVSLPPQDPNAISVSMPQWSHVVGYEEAQPEVINAMTCGYPRFFRHPVVVELQTFVKNQIFSEDDISIWELMIVPTSDVADRLRHFLLDSNSDSVKNENVSIHVVKNIVHVVRFPRCISHTAKQYWQHSGEIVTSRHAEKLLETLKNDDFTRLPVLGHTIKHLSFEEADSGAIFDLW
;
A
#
# COMPACT_ATOMS: atom_id res chain seq x y z
N MET A 1 -35.96 -7.52 -5.46
CA MET A 1 -34.87 -6.65 -5.97
C MET A 1 -34.48 -5.72 -4.84
N SER A 2 -33.23 -5.79 -4.36
CA SER A 2 -32.75 -4.82 -3.37
C SER A 2 -32.74 -3.43 -4.02
N SER A 3 -33.35 -2.45 -3.37
CA SER A 3 -33.27 -1.05 -3.79
C SER A 3 -31.79 -0.68 -3.99
N LEU A 4 -31.43 -0.14 -5.16
CA LEU A 4 -30.11 0.47 -5.40
C LEU A 4 -30.03 1.80 -4.65
N THR A 5 -30.03 1.73 -3.32
CA THR A 5 -29.95 2.89 -2.45
C THR A 5 -28.49 3.36 -2.40
N ALA A 6 -28.26 4.61 -2.79
CA ALA A 6 -26.94 5.23 -2.70
C ALA A 6 -26.45 5.20 -1.25
N GLN A 7 -25.18 4.81 -1.06
CA GLN A 7 -24.56 4.80 0.26
C GLN A 7 -24.22 6.23 0.68
N PRO A 8 -24.28 6.57 1.99
CA PRO A 8 -23.82 7.87 2.50
C PRO A 8 -22.38 8.20 2.10
N LEU A 9 -22.04 9.49 2.06
CA LEU A 9 -20.68 9.95 1.76
C LEU A 9 -19.64 9.24 2.65
N GLY A 10 -18.56 8.76 2.04
CA GLY A 10 -17.41 8.21 2.75
C GLY A 10 -17.55 6.75 3.19
N VAL A 11 -18.74 6.14 3.04
CA VAL A 11 -18.96 4.72 3.28
C VAL A 11 -18.16 3.90 2.28
N SER A 12 -17.42 2.90 2.77
CA SER A 12 -16.62 2.01 1.93
C SER A 12 -17.48 1.27 0.90
N LEU A 13 -16.89 0.96 -0.25
CA LEU A 13 -17.50 0.18 -1.32
C LEU A 13 -16.59 -1.01 -1.66
N PRO A 14 -17.03 -2.26 -1.37
CA PRO A 14 -18.29 -2.64 -0.73
C PRO A 14 -18.40 -2.18 0.74
N PRO A 15 -19.64 -1.95 1.26
CA PRO A 15 -19.81 -1.55 2.65
C PRO A 15 -19.23 -2.57 3.63
N GLN A 16 -18.55 -2.07 4.67
CA GLN A 16 -17.97 -2.87 5.76
C GLN A 16 -16.87 -3.86 5.33
N ASP A 17 -16.39 -3.79 4.09
CA ASP A 17 -15.20 -4.54 3.69
C ASP A 17 -13.94 -3.83 4.23
N PRO A 18 -13.16 -4.48 5.13
CA PRO A 18 -11.93 -3.89 5.68
C PRO A 18 -10.85 -3.65 4.62
N ASN A 19 -10.97 -4.27 3.45
CA ASN A 19 -10.04 -4.16 2.34
C ASN A 19 -10.59 -3.29 1.19
N ALA A 20 -11.70 -2.57 1.40
CA ALA A 20 -12.28 -1.68 0.40
C ALA A 20 -11.29 -0.58 -0.01
N ILE A 21 -11.26 -0.30 -1.31
CA ILE A 21 -10.36 0.69 -1.93
C ILE A 21 -11.12 1.88 -2.54
N SER A 22 -12.42 1.97 -2.26
CA SER A 22 -13.28 3.04 -2.76
C SER A 22 -14.30 3.39 -1.70
N VAL A 23 -14.79 4.62 -1.77
CA VAL A 23 -15.87 5.12 -0.91
C VAL A 23 -17.00 5.70 -1.77
N SER A 24 -18.18 5.79 -1.18
CA SER A 24 -19.33 6.42 -1.83
C SER A 24 -19.17 7.94 -1.85
N MET A 25 -19.36 8.53 -3.03
CA MET A 25 -19.49 9.98 -3.23
C MET A 25 -20.80 10.23 -3.98
N PRO A 26 -21.95 10.25 -3.28
CA PRO A 26 -23.25 10.14 -3.94
C PRO A 26 -23.72 11.40 -4.68
N GLN A 27 -23.04 12.54 -4.50
CA GLN A 27 -23.39 13.82 -5.13
C GLN A 27 -22.18 14.39 -5.86
N TRP A 28 -22.40 15.14 -6.94
CA TRP A 28 -21.33 15.80 -7.68
C TRP A 28 -20.53 16.79 -6.82
N SER A 29 -21.20 17.47 -5.89
CA SER A 29 -20.56 18.33 -4.89
C SER A 29 -19.52 17.61 -4.05
N HIS A 30 -19.71 16.32 -3.74
CA HIS A 30 -18.71 15.52 -3.02
C HIS A 30 -17.47 15.25 -3.88
N VAL A 31 -17.63 15.07 -5.19
CA VAL A 31 -16.49 14.91 -6.10
C VAL A 31 -15.70 16.21 -6.20
N VAL A 32 -16.38 17.34 -6.37
CA VAL A 32 -15.74 18.67 -6.38
C VAL A 32 -15.02 18.92 -5.05
N GLY A 33 -15.69 18.67 -3.92
CA GLY A 33 -15.09 18.85 -2.60
C GLY A 33 -13.91 17.91 -2.31
N TYR A 34 -13.89 16.71 -2.89
CA TYR A 34 -12.74 15.82 -2.83
C TYR A 34 -11.53 16.41 -3.57
N GLU A 35 -11.73 16.88 -4.81
CA GLU A 35 -10.67 17.49 -5.63
C GLU A 35 -10.14 18.80 -5.03
N GLU A 36 -11.02 19.59 -4.40
CA GLU A 36 -10.66 20.84 -3.70
C GLU A 36 -10.14 20.61 -2.27
N ALA A 37 -10.03 19.35 -1.82
CA ALA A 37 -9.62 18.97 -0.47
C ALA A 37 -10.45 19.63 0.66
N GLN A 38 -11.76 19.77 0.44
CA GLN A 38 -12.68 20.30 1.44
C GLN A 38 -12.70 19.40 2.70
N PRO A 39 -12.45 19.95 3.91
CA PRO A 39 -12.29 19.14 5.12
C PRO A 39 -13.48 18.23 5.42
N GLU A 40 -14.72 18.69 5.20
CA GLU A 40 -15.92 17.89 5.43
C GLU A 40 -15.99 16.63 4.54
N VAL A 41 -15.47 16.69 3.31
CA VAL A 41 -15.45 15.56 2.39
C VAL A 41 -14.31 14.62 2.72
N ILE A 42 -13.09 15.16 2.90
CA ILE A 42 -11.90 14.35 3.21
C ILE A 42 -12.05 13.61 4.53
N ASN A 43 -12.55 14.28 5.57
CA ASN A 43 -12.71 13.67 6.89
C ASN A 43 -13.84 12.62 6.94
N ALA A 44 -14.78 12.63 5.98
CA ALA A 44 -15.80 11.60 5.88
C ALA A 44 -15.25 10.29 5.28
N MET A 45 -14.12 10.31 4.57
CA MET A 45 -13.59 9.14 3.88
C MET A 45 -12.99 8.12 4.84
N THR A 46 -13.52 6.90 4.82
CA THR A 46 -13.00 5.78 5.63
C THR A 46 -11.81 5.07 4.99
N CYS A 47 -11.76 5.08 3.67
CA CYS A 47 -10.65 4.59 2.86
C CYS A 47 -10.60 5.37 1.54
N GLY A 48 -9.72 4.98 0.63
CA GLY A 48 -9.66 5.58 -0.69
C GLY A 48 -8.83 4.76 -1.64
N TYR A 49 -8.82 5.19 -2.90
CA TYR A 49 -8.04 4.50 -3.91
C TYR A 49 -6.56 4.54 -3.51
N PRO A 50 -5.87 3.38 -3.50
CA PRO A 50 -4.53 3.29 -2.98
C PRO A 50 -3.50 4.18 -3.65
N ARG A 51 -3.76 4.93 -4.72
CA ARG A 51 -2.81 5.96 -5.20
C ARG A 51 -2.87 7.24 -4.38
N PHE A 52 -4.03 7.59 -3.84
CA PHE A 52 -4.25 8.87 -3.16
C PHE A 52 -4.29 8.72 -1.64
N PHE A 53 -4.65 7.52 -1.17
CA PHE A 53 -4.88 7.24 0.24
C PHE A 53 -4.06 6.02 0.70
N ARG A 54 -3.28 6.16 1.79
CA ARG A 54 -2.61 5.02 2.42
C ARG A 54 -3.66 4.25 3.21
N HIS A 55 -3.91 3.00 2.83
CA HIS A 55 -4.87 2.16 3.53
C HIS A 55 -4.53 2.07 5.04
N PRO A 56 -5.49 2.13 5.97
CA PRO A 56 -5.21 2.19 7.41
C PRO A 56 -4.35 1.02 7.91
N VAL A 57 -4.60 -0.20 7.41
CA VAL A 57 -3.79 -1.39 7.75
C VAL A 57 -2.32 -1.25 7.30
N VAL A 58 -2.06 -0.61 6.15
CA VAL A 58 -0.68 -0.37 5.71
C VAL A 58 0.01 0.64 6.64
N VAL A 59 -0.73 1.65 7.10
CA VAL A 59 -0.23 2.61 8.12
C VAL A 59 0.04 1.90 9.46
N GLU A 60 -0.83 0.97 9.87
CA GLU A 60 -0.62 0.15 11.06
C GLU A 60 0.64 -0.71 10.93
N LEU A 61 0.84 -1.40 9.80
CA LEU A 61 2.04 -2.18 9.54
C LEU A 61 3.31 -1.31 9.59
N GLN A 62 3.28 -0.13 8.95
CA GLN A 62 4.39 0.81 8.97
C GLN A 62 4.71 1.27 10.39
N THR A 63 3.69 1.58 11.18
CA THR A 63 3.84 1.99 12.58
C THR A 63 4.41 0.86 13.44
N PHE A 64 3.90 -0.36 13.26
CA PHE A 64 4.37 -1.54 13.97
C PHE A 64 5.86 -1.80 13.71
N VAL A 65 6.26 -1.84 12.44
CA VAL A 65 7.65 -2.06 12.03
C VAL A 65 8.56 -0.94 12.52
N LYS A 66 8.10 0.31 12.43
CA LYS A 66 8.85 1.46 12.96
C LYS A 66 9.12 1.31 14.45
N ASN A 67 8.10 1.02 15.25
CA ASN A 67 8.23 0.95 16.70
C ASN A 67 9.09 -0.24 17.16
N GLN A 68 9.13 -1.34 16.40
CA GLN A 68 9.93 -2.51 16.76
C GLN A 68 11.40 -2.43 16.31
N ILE A 69 11.66 -1.88 15.12
CA ILE A 69 12.97 -1.98 14.46
C ILE A 69 13.67 -0.62 14.36
N PHE A 70 12.89 0.45 14.22
CA PHE A 70 13.38 1.81 13.99
C PHE A 70 12.93 2.75 15.11
N SER A 71 12.86 2.25 16.36
CA SER A 71 12.39 3.01 17.52
C SER A 71 13.25 4.23 17.85
N GLU A 72 14.52 4.19 17.45
CA GLU A 72 15.49 5.27 17.65
C GLU A 72 15.43 6.34 16.55
N ASP A 73 14.68 6.12 15.47
CA ASP A 73 14.56 7.08 14.38
C ASP A 73 13.74 8.31 14.80
N ASP A 74 14.35 9.49 14.70
CA ASP A 74 13.62 10.76 14.79
C ASP A 74 12.60 10.87 13.66
N ILE A 75 11.32 10.91 14.02
CA ILE A 75 10.20 10.96 13.09
C ILE A 75 10.17 12.23 12.24
N SER A 76 10.85 13.29 12.66
CA SER A 76 10.99 14.55 11.91
C SER A 76 12.07 14.45 10.83
N ILE A 77 13.01 13.51 10.98
CA ILE A 77 14.15 13.32 10.08
C ILE A 77 13.94 12.13 9.15
N TRP A 78 13.34 11.04 9.65
CA TRP A 78 13.27 9.76 8.93
C TRP A 78 11.82 9.33 8.66
N GLU A 79 11.59 8.83 7.44
CA GLU A 79 10.36 8.14 7.06
C GLU A 79 10.69 6.76 6.48
N LEU A 80 9.73 5.86 6.62
CA LEU A 80 9.77 4.50 6.11
C LEU A 80 8.67 4.33 5.08
N MET A 81 8.94 3.59 4.02
CA MET A 81 7.92 3.08 3.10
C MET A 81 8.05 1.57 3.02
N ILE A 82 6.94 0.88 3.31
CA ILE A 82 6.86 -0.57 3.15
C ILE A 82 6.45 -0.88 1.72
N VAL A 83 7.17 -1.82 1.10
CA VAL A 83 6.95 -2.24 -0.29
C VAL A 83 6.77 -3.76 -0.39
N PRO A 84 6.15 -4.28 -1.46
CA PRO A 84 5.77 -5.69 -1.55
C PRO A 84 6.95 -6.66 -1.64
N THR A 85 8.03 -6.28 -2.34
CA THR A 85 9.16 -7.16 -2.65
C THR A 85 10.50 -6.42 -2.56
N SER A 86 11.60 -7.17 -2.54
CA SER A 86 12.96 -6.63 -2.66
C SER A 86 13.15 -5.81 -3.93
N ASP A 87 12.66 -6.30 -5.06
CA ASP A 87 12.88 -5.63 -6.35
C ASP A 87 12.18 -4.26 -6.41
N VAL A 88 11.01 -4.14 -5.77
CA VAL A 88 10.32 -2.85 -5.60
C VAL A 88 11.14 -1.94 -4.68
N ALA A 89 11.73 -2.48 -3.60
CA ALA A 89 12.58 -1.72 -2.70
C ALA A 89 13.80 -1.13 -3.42
N ASP A 90 14.43 -1.93 -4.29
CA ASP A 90 15.54 -1.49 -5.13
C ASP A 90 15.10 -0.41 -6.12
N ARG A 91 13.99 -0.59 -6.83
CA ARG A 91 13.46 0.43 -7.76
C ARG A 91 13.12 1.74 -7.06
N LEU A 92 12.43 1.67 -5.92
CA LEU A 92 12.11 2.85 -5.11
C LEU A 92 13.40 3.55 -4.65
N ARG A 93 14.38 2.80 -4.15
CA ARG A 93 15.66 3.37 -3.73
C ARG A 93 16.39 4.08 -4.87
N HIS A 94 16.50 3.46 -6.04
CA HIS A 94 17.12 4.09 -7.21
C HIS A 94 16.38 5.37 -7.59
N PHE A 95 15.05 5.31 -7.68
CA PHE A 95 14.23 6.48 -7.99
C PHE A 95 14.44 7.63 -7.00
N LEU A 96 14.51 7.34 -5.70
CA LEU A 96 14.74 8.36 -4.67
C LEU A 96 16.14 8.99 -4.78
N LEU A 97 17.18 8.21 -5.07
CA LEU A 97 18.53 8.72 -5.23
C LEU A 97 18.66 9.56 -6.50
N ASP A 98 18.15 9.07 -7.62
CA ASP A 98 18.25 9.75 -8.92
C ASP A 98 17.43 11.04 -8.95
N SER A 99 16.24 11.03 -8.35
CA SER A 99 15.34 12.21 -8.33
C SER A 99 15.76 13.28 -7.33
N ASN A 100 16.70 12.99 -6.42
CA ASN A 100 17.09 13.89 -5.34
C ASN A 100 18.63 13.94 -5.16
N SER A 101 19.40 13.78 -6.24
CA SER A 101 20.88 13.69 -6.21
C SER A 101 21.56 14.87 -5.50
N ASP A 102 20.92 16.05 -5.53
CA ASP A 102 21.44 17.27 -4.90
C ASP A 102 21.13 17.34 -3.39
N SER A 103 20.16 16.55 -2.92
CA SER A 103 19.62 16.63 -1.56
C SER A 103 19.97 15.42 -0.69
N VAL A 104 20.16 14.24 -1.29
CA VAL A 104 20.45 13.00 -0.56
C VAL A 104 21.56 12.21 -1.23
N LYS A 105 22.35 11.53 -0.40
CA LYS A 105 23.40 10.61 -0.83
C LYS A 105 22.95 9.16 -0.66
N ASN A 106 23.72 8.25 -1.25
CA ASN A 106 23.51 6.81 -1.20
C ASN A 106 23.30 6.27 0.24
N GLU A 107 24.06 6.79 1.21
CA GLU A 107 23.97 6.45 2.64
C GLU A 107 22.68 6.91 3.34
N ASN A 108 21.96 7.88 2.76
CA ASN A 108 20.72 8.39 3.32
C ASN A 108 19.52 7.51 2.96
N VAL A 109 19.60 6.65 1.95
CA VAL A 109 18.50 5.76 1.55
C VAL A 109 18.93 4.32 1.71
N SER A 110 18.25 3.58 2.59
CA SER A 110 18.60 2.20 2.94
C SER A 110 17.42 1.26 2.79
N ILE A 111 17.70 0.03 2.34
CA ILE A 111 16.72 -1.06 2.23
C ILE A 111 16.94 -2.01 3.40
N HIS A 112 15.85 -2.43 4.02
CA HIS A 112 15.83 -3.37 5.12
C HIS A 112 14.81 -4.46 4.83
N VAL A 113 15.11 -5.68 5.28
CA VAL A 113 14.16 -6.79 5.27
C VAL A 113 13.91 -7.24 6.70
N VAL A 114 12.74 -6.90 7.23
CA VAL A 114 12.36 -7.21 8.61
C VAL A 114 11.81 -8.63 8.66
N LYS A 115 12.43 -9.47 9.50
CA LYS A 115 12.05 -10.88 9.71
C LYS A 115 11.93 -11.69 8.40
N ASN A 116 12.70 -11.31 7.38
CA ASN A 116 12.70 -11.90 6.03
C ASN A 116 11.35 -11.82 5.27
N ILE A 117 10.40 -10.99 5.71
CA ILE A 117 9.05 -10.94 5.13
C ILE A 117 8.54 -9.53 4.81
N VAL A 118 9.09 -8.50 5.46
CA VAL A 118 8.69 -7.10 5.20
C VAL A 118 9.84 -6.35 4.59
N HIS A 119 9.64 -5.83 3.37
CA HIS A 119 10.61 -5.00 2.68
C HIS A 119 10.35 -3.53 2.98
N VAL A 120 11.38 -2.83 3.46
CA VAL A 120 11.27 -1.44 3.94
C VAL A 120 12.35 -0.60 3.27
N VAL A 121 11.95 0.56 2.75
CA VAL A 121 12.88 1.61 2.33
C VAL A 121 12.83 2.74 3.35
N ARG A 122 13.96 3.01 4.00
CA ARG A 122 14.15 4.12 4.95
C ARG A 122 14.86 5.27 4.25
N PHE A 123 14.30 6.47 4.37
CA PHE A 123 14.81 7.67 3.69
C PHE A 123 14.54 8.95 4.50
N PRO A 124 15.21 10.07 4.20
CA PRO A 124 14.97 11.33 4.90
C PRO A 124 13.58 11.89 4.61
N ARG A 125 12.88 12.37 5.64
CA ARG A 125 11.53 12.93 5.53
C ARG A 125 11.46 14.15 4.60
N CYS A 126 12.57 14.85 4.36
CA CYS A 126 12.60 15.96 3.40
C CYS A 126 12.25 15.54 1.97
N ILE A 127 12.40 14.26 1.61
CA ILE A 127 12.07 13.71 0.28
C ILE A 127 10.77 12.88 0.27
N SER A 128 9.92 13.00 1.31
CA SER A 128 8.64 12.28 1.39
C SER A 128 7.68 12.60 0.25
N HIS A 129 7.76 13.80 -0.33
CA HIS A 129 6.97 14.14 -1.51
C HIS A 129 7.35 13.26 -2.72
N THR A 130 8.65 13.13 -2.99
CA THR A 130 9.17 12.29 -4.07
C THR A 130 8.85 10.82 -3.84
N ALA A 131 8.98 10.32 -2.60
CA ALA A 131 8.57 8.95 -2.27
C ALA A 131 7.07 8.72 -2.52
N LYS A 132 6.22 9.69 -2.19
CA LYS A 132 4.78 9.64 -2.49
C LYS A 132 4.51 9.60 -4.01
N GLN A 133 5.26 10.34 -4.82
CA GLN A 133 5.15 10.31 -6.28
C GLN A 133 5.48 8.93 -6.85
N TYR A 134 6.54 8.27 -6.35
CA TYR A 134 6.86 6.89 -6.76
C TYR A 134 5.66 5.98 -6.58
N TRP A 135 5.08 5.99 -5.38
CA TRP A 135 3.87 5.24 -5.08
C TRP A 135 2.71 5.61 -6.02
N GLN A 136 2.41 6.90 -6.16
CA GLN A 136 1.30 7.40 -6.98
C GLN A 136 1.37 6.94 -8.45
N HIS A 137 2.58 6.87 -9.01
CA HIS A 137 2.77 6.64 -10.45
C HIS A 137 3.17 5.19 -10.78
N SER A 138 3.95 4.52 -9.95
CA SER A 138 4.32 3.11 -10.18
C SER A 138 3.19 2.16 -9.79
N GLY A 139 2.39 2.50 -8.78
CA GLY A 139 1.41 1.59 -8.18
C GLY A 139 2.04 0.42 -7.41
N GLU A 140 3.35 0.42 -7.20
CA GLU A 140 4.07 -0.68 -6.53
C GLU A 140 4.00 -0.54 -5.00
N ILE A 141 2.87 -0.98 -4.44
CA ILE A 141 2.57 -0.85 -3.00
C ILE A 141 2.06 -2.13 -2.38
N VAL A 142 2.21 -2.21 -1.05
CA VAL A 142 1.59 -3.26 -0.26
C VAL A 142 0.07 -3.07 -0.27
N THR A 143 -0.64 -4.12 -0.68
CA THR A 143 -2.10 -4.14 -0.61
C THR A 143 -2.58 -4.27 0.83
N SER A 144 -3.82 -3.87 1.11
CA SER A 144 -4.44 -4.05 2.43
C SER A 144 -4.38 -5.50 2.91
N ARG A 145 -4.77 -6.47 2.06
CA ARG A 145 -4.71 -7.90 2.38
C ARG A 145 -3.29 -8.40 2.67
N HIS A 146 -2.30 -7.93 1.90
CA HIS A 146 -0.92 -8.31 2.15
C HIS A 146 -0.44 -7.72 3.49
N ALA A 147 -0.77 -6.47 3.78
CA ALA A 147 -0.44 -5.83 5.05
C ALA A 147 -1.11 -6.53 6.24
N GLU A 148 -2.38 -6.93 6.12
CA GLU A 148 -3.09 -7.72 7.14
C GLU A 148 -2.32 -9.01 7.45
N LYS A 149 -1.90 -9.75 6.41
CA LYS A 149 -1.20 -11.01 6.61
C LYS A 149 0.19 -10.84 7.21
N LEU A 150 0.93 -9.81 6.79
CA LEU A 150 2.23 -9.47 7.38
C LEU A 150 2.09 -9.09 8.86
N LEU A 151 1.09 -8.27 9.21
CA LEU A 151 0.80 -7.89 10.60
C LEU A 151 0.44 -9.11 11.46
N GLU A 152 -0.41 -10.01 10.97
CA GLU A 152 -0.77 -11.25 11.66
C GLU A 152 0.48 -12.10 11.94
N THR A 153 1.29 -12.35 10.92
CA THR A 153 2.54 -13.11 11.04
C THR A 153 3.50 -12.48 12.04
N LEU A 154 3.69 -11.15 11.98
CA LEU A 154 4.60 -10.44 12.89
C LEU A 154 4.10 -10.44 14.35
N LYS A 155 2.80 -10.28 14.58
CA LYS A 155 2.22 -10.28 15.94
C LYS A 155 2.23 -11.66 16.58
N ASN A 156 2.09 -12.71 15.78
CA ASN A 156 2.05 -14.09 16.26
C ASN A 156 3.43 -14.77 16.29
N ASP A 157 4.48 -14.11 15.79
CA ASP A 157 5.81 -14.69 15.53
C ASP A 157 5.74 -16.01 14.72
N ASP A 158 4.71 -16.17 13.88
CA ASP A 158 4.46 -17.39 13.09
C ASP A 158 5.02 -17.26 11.67
N PHE A 159 6.31 -17.55 11.53
CA PHE A 159 7.02 -17.54 10.25
C PHE A 159 6.95 -18.89 9.51
N THR A 160 6.11 -19.83 9.94
CA THR A 160 6.00 -21.16 9.32
C THR A 160 5.32 -21.11 7.94
N ARG A 161 4.46 -20.11 7.71
CA ARG A 161 3.81 -19.85 6.43
C ARG A 161 3.99 -18.39 6.04
N LEU A 162 4.98 -18.14 5.19
CA LEU A 162 5.21 -16.80 4.65
C LEU A 162 4.04 -16.39 3.74
N PRO A 163 3.55 -15.14 3.84
CA PRO A 163 2.61 -14.61 2.87
C PRO A 163 3.23 -14.65 1.48
N VAL A 164 2.63 -15.42 0.58
CA VAL A 164 3.11 -15.53 -0.81
C VAL A 164 2.29 -14.58 -1.68
N LEU A 165 2.98 -13.70 -2.41
CA LEU A 165 2.37 -12.76 -3.37
C LEU A 165 1.95 -13.42 -4.70
N GLY A 166 2.37 -14.66 -4.94
CA GLY A 166 2.10 -15.44 -6.16
C GLY A 166 2.22 -16.94 -5.88
N HIS A 167 2.12 -17.79 -6.90
CA HIS A 167 2.28 -19.25 -6.77
C HIS A 167 1.43 -19.90 -5.66
N THR A 168 0.33 -19.27 -5.24
CA THR A 168 -0.61 -19.92 -4.34
C THR A 168 -1.36 -21.00 -5.12
N ILE A 169 -1.97 -21.96 -4.42
CA ILE A 169 -2.78 -23.02 -5.05
C ILE A 169 -3.80 -22.42 -6.02
N LYS A 170 -4.39 -21.27 -5.69
CA LYS A 170 -5.30 -20.54 -6.59
C LYS A 170 -4.60 -20.04 -7.85
N HIS A 171 -3.46 -19.35 -7.72
CA HIS A 171 -2.71 -18.86 -8.88
C HIS A 171 -2.32 -20.02 -9.82
N LEU A 172 -1.76 -21.10 -9.25
CA LEU A 172 -1.37 -22.29 -10.00
C LEU A 172 -2.60 -22.94 -10.67
N SER A 173 -3.73 -23.05 -9.97
CA SER A 173 -4.96 -23.60 -10.54
C SER A 173 -5.55 -22.75 -11.67
N PHE A 174 -5.35 -21.42 -11.63
CA PHE A 174 -5.76 -20.53 -12.73
C PHE A 174 -4.83 -20.66 -13.93
N GLU A 175 -3.50 -20.75 -13.72
CA GLU A 175 -2.53 -20.99 -14.80
C GLU A 175 -2.76 -22.36 -15.47
N GLU A 176 -3.09 -23.40 -14.70
CA GLU A 176 -3.47 -24.73 -15.21
C GLU A 176 -4.79 -24.70 -16.00
N ALA A 177 -5.77 -23.89 -15.57
CA ALA A 177 -7.04 -23.73 -16.28
C ALA A 177 -6.90 -22.96 -17.61
N ASP A 178 -6.08 -21.90 -17.64
CA ASP A 178 -5.83 -21.10 -18.85
C ASP A 178 -4.94 -21.83 -19.86
N SER A 179 -3.98 -22.65 -19.40
CA SER A 179 -3.15 -23.48 -20.28
C SER A 179 -3.93 -24.62 -20.96
N GLY A 180 -5.11 -24.98 -20.43
CA GLY A 180 -6.07 -25.87 -21.08
C GLY A 180 -7.00 -25.18 -22.09
N ALA A 181 -6.97 -23.85 -22.21
CA ALA A 181 -7.90 -23.04 -23.02
C ALA A 181 -7.25 -22.38 -24.25
N ILE A 182 -6.19 -22.98 -24.81
CA ILE A 182 -5.63 -22.54 -26.10
C ILE A 182 -6.48 -23.12 -27.26
N PHE A 183 -7.51 -22.34 -27.63
CA PHE A 183 -8.05 -22.12 -28.98
C PHE A 183 -8.03 -23.27 -30.00
N ASP A 184 -9.08 -24.10 -29.99
CA ASP A 184 -9.66 -24.72 -31.20
C ASP A 184 -10.69 -23.77 -31.85
N LEU A 185 -10.27 -22.54 -32.17
CA LEU A 185 -11.02 -21.61 -33.01
C LEU A 185 -10.01 -20.81 -33.84
N TRP A 186 -9.52 -21.44 -34.92
CA TRP A 186 -9.51 -21.00 -36.33
C TRP A 186 -8.73 -22.02 -37.16
#